data_AF-A0A956F6Y8-F1
#
_entry.id   AF-A0A956F6Y8-F1
#
_cell.length_a   1.000
_cell.length_b   1.000
_cell.length_c   1.000
_cell.angle_alpha   90.00
_cell.angle_beta   90.00
_cell.angle_gamma   90.00
#
_symmetry.space_group_name_H-M   'P 1'
#
loop_
_entity.id
_entity.type
_entity.pdbx_description
1 polymer ?
#
loop_
_entity_poly.entity_id
_entity_poly.type
_entity_poly.pdbx_seq_one_letter_code
_entity_poly.pdbx_strand_id
1 'polypeptide(L)'
;MRAIEDVALDLNGLTVLVGDNGTGKSTILEALEILRTAAKTLDFVDDVLVKGHGGLRGLLRRGMDELRLGVTIEGEERRATYDMVVAQSGNATRILRERVE
;
A
#
# COMPACT_ATOMS: atom_id res chain seq x y z
N MET A 1 4.45 -5.40 4.05
CA MET A 1 4.07 -4.53 5.21
C MET A 1 4.24 -5.29 6.52
N ARG A 2 4.18 -4.65 7.71
CA ARG A 2 4.57 -5.23 9.02
C ARG A 2 4.30 -6.74 9.21
N ALA A 3 3.06 -7.19 9.03
CA ALA A 3 2.66 -8.59 9.26
C ALA A 3 2.74 -9.49 8.02
N ILE A 4 2.74 -8.90 6.81
CA ILE A 4 2.59 -9.61 5.53
C ILE A 4 3.79 -9.29 4.64
N GLU A 5 4.53 -10.31 4.22
CA GLU A 5 5.64 -10.15 3.29
C GLU A 5 5.14 -9.82 1.88
N ASP A 6 4.30 -10.69 1.32
CA ASP A 6 3.67 -10.53 0.01
C ASP A 6 2.26 -11.13 0.03
N VAL A 7 1.31 -10.47 -0.65
CA VAL A 7 -0.06 -10.95 -0.82
C VAL A 7 -0.69 -10.29 -2.05
N ALA A 8 -1.41 -11.10 -2.83
CA ALA A 8 -2.34 -10.64 -3.85
C ALA A 8 -3.74 -11.14 -3.50
N LEU A 9 -4.72 -10.24 -3.54
CA LEU A 9 -6.11 -10.53 -3.17
C LEU A 9 -7.02 -10.16 -4.34
N ASP A 10 -7.88 -11.09 -4.73
CA ASP A 10 -9.02 -10.79 -5.59
C ASP A 10 -10.18 -10.33 -4.70
N LEU A 11 -10.64 -9.10 -4.92
CA LEU A 11 -11.66 -8.43 -4.09
C LEU A 11 -12.91 -8.19 -4.93
N ASN A 12 -14.01 -8.85 -4.55
CA ASN A 12 -15.29 -8.74 -5.25
C ASN A 12 -16.45 -8.71 -4.26
N GLY A 13 -17.47 -7.89 -4.55
CA GLY A 13 -18.67 -7.77 -3.71
C GLY A 13 -18.35 -7.52 -2.23
N LEU A 14 -18.97 -8.30 -1.34
CA LEU A 14 -18.65 -8.30 0.08
C LEU A 14 -17.52 -9.29 0.37
N THR A 15 -16.33 -8.78 0.68
CA THR A 15 -15.19 -9.59 1.11
C THR A 15 -15.02 -9.51 2.63
N VAL A 16 -14.97 -10.65 3.31
CA VAL A 16 -14.79 -10.75 4.76
C VAL A 16 -13.40 -11.30 5.09
N LEU A 17 -12.61 -10.56 5.86
CA LEU A 17 -11.29 -11.00 6.34
C LEU A 17 -11.43 -11.70 7.70
N VAL A 18 -11.09 -12.99 7.76
CA VAL A 18 -11.16 -13.82 8.98
C VAL A 18 -9.80 -14.40 9.32
N GLY A 19 -9.51 -14.54 10.62
CA GLY A 19 -8.28 -15.13 11.14
C GLY A 19 -7.92 -14.58 12.51
N ASP A 20 -6.90 -15.15 13.14
CA ASP A 20 -6.48 -14.76 14.49
C ASP A 20 -5.91 -13.34 14.56
N ASN A 21 -5.82 -12.78 15.77
CA ASN A 21 -5.20 -11.48 15.97
C ASN A 21 -3.72 -11.50 15.58
N GLY A 22 -3.25 -10.43 14.94
CA GLY A 22 -1.86 -10.31 14.48
C GLY A 22 -1.56 -10.96 13.13
N THR A 23 -2.50 -11.66 12.49
CA THR A 23 -2.28 -12.32 11.19
C THR A 23 -2.23 -11.37 9.99
N GLY A 24 -2.41 -10.07 10.19
CA GLY A 24 -2.28 -9.06 9.14
C GLY A 24 -3.59 -8.56 8.51
N LYS A 25 -4.77 -8.94 9.05
CA LYS A 25 -6.07 -8.40 8.59
C LYS A 25 -6.10 -6.86 8.57
N SER A 26 -5.67 -6.21 9.66
CA SER A 26 -5.56 -4.75 9.72
C SER A 26 -4.49 -4.20 8.78
N THR A 27 -3.44 -4.96 8.50
CA THR A 27 -2.40 -4.58 7.52
C THR A 27 -2.96 -4.56 6.09
N ILE A 28 -3.88 -5.47 5.74
CA ILE A 28 -4.59 -5.44 4.45
C ILE A 28 -5.45 -4.17 4.36
N LEU A 29 -6.22 -3.85 5.41
CA LEU A 29 -7.02 -2.63 5.44
C LEU A 29 -6.17 -1.35 5.37
N GLU A 30 -5.02 -1.34 6.05
CA GLU A 30 -4.05 -0.24 5.98
C GLU A 30 -3.49 -0.05 4.56
N ALA A 31 -3.15 -1.14 3.86
CA ALA A 31 -2.70 -1.10 2.47
C ALA A 31 -3.77 -0.48 1.54
N LEU A 32 -5.04 -0.87 1.71
CA LEU A 32 -6.16 -0.33 0.94
C LEU A 32 -6.40 1.16 1.21
N GLU A 33 -6.28 1.60 2.47
CA GLU A 33 -6.44 3.02 2.81
C GLU A 33 -5.29 3.89 2.26
N ILE A 34 -4.06 3.36 2.25
CA ILE A 34 -2.92 4.04 1.62
C ILE A 34 -3.16 4.19 0.11
N LEU A 35 -3.58 3.14 -0.58
CA LEU A 35 -3.93 3.19 -2.01
C LEU A 35 -5.07 4.18 -2.29
N ARG A 36 -6.12 4.18 -1.46
CA ARG A 36 -7.23 5.15 -1.55
C ARG A 36 -6.74 6.58 -1.39
N THR A 37 -5.76 6.82 -0.52
CA THR A 37 -5.25 8.17 -0.26
C THR A 37 -4.23 8.61 -1.31
N ALA A 38 -3.48 7.68 -1.91
CA ALA A 38 -2.62 7.95 -3.07
C ALA A 38 -3.39 8.51 -4.28
N ALA A 39 -4.67 8.14 -4.43
CA ALA A 39 -5.55 8.68 -5.46
C ALA A 39 -6.04 10.13 -5.23
N LYS A 40 -5.70 10.77 -4.09
CA LYS A 40 -6.10 12.14 -3.76
C LYS A 40 -5.00 13.14 -4.12
N THR A 41 -5.39 14.39 -4.35
CA THR A 41 -4.45 15.50 -4.58
C THR A 41 -3.78 15.94 -3.26
N LEU A 42 -2.83 15.13 -2.79
CA LEU A 42 -2.05 15.32 -1.55
C LEU A 42 -0.57 15.08 -1.84
N ASP A 43 0.32 15.57 -0.97
CA ASP A 43 1.71 15.09 -1.00
C ASP A 43 1.73 13.69 -0.38
N PHE A 44 1.87 12.66 -1.22
CA PHE A 44 1.80 11.29 -0.74
C PHE A 44 2.85 10.97 0.35
N VAL A 45 4.08 11.46 0.18
CA VAL A 45 5.15 11.13 1.13
C VAL A 45 4.91 11.83 2.46
N ASP A 46 4.68 13.14 2.43
CA ASP A 46 4.56 13.93 3.65
C ASP A 46 3.21 13.73 4.35
N ASP A 47 2.11 13.78 3.61
CA ASP A 47 0.76 13.72 4.19
C ASP A 47 0.34 12.29 4.54
N VAL A 48 0.67 11.30 3.70
CA VAL A 48 0.26 9.91 3.94
C VAL A 48 1.29 9.18 4.78
N LEU A 49 2.54 9.08 4.30
CA LEU A 49 3.53 8.23 4.96
C LEU A 49 4.08 8.83 6.25
N VAL A 50 4.50 10.10 6.22
CA VAL A 50 5.12 10.74 7.39
C VAL A 50 4.07 11.08 8.45
N LYS A 51 3.07 11.91 8.11
CA LYS A 51 2.04 12.33 9.08
C LYS A 51 1.10 11.18 9.47
N GLY A 52 0.70 10.34 8.52
CA GLY A 52 -0.26 9.26 8.76
C GLY A 52 0.33 8.03 9.47
N HIS A 53 1.58 7.66 9.17
CA HIS A 53 2.15 6.39 9.63
C HIS A 53 3.51 6.51 10.34
N GLY A 54 4.02 7.72 10.58
CA GLY A 54 5.32 7.94 11.23
C GLY A 54 6.52 7.64 10.32
N GLY A 55 6.31 7.67 9.01
CA GLY A 55 7.30 7.39 7.98
C GLY A 55 7.34 5.92 7.53
N LEU A 56 8.07 5.68 6.44
CA LEU A 56 8.11 4.37 5.78
C LEU A 56 8.53 3.21 6.69
N ARG A 57 9.49 3.44 7.60
CA ARG A 57 9.98 2.41 8.53
C ARG A 57 8.88 1.87 9.46
N GLY A 58 7.85 2.68 9.74
CA GLY A 58 6.68 2.21 10.47
C GLY A 58 5.95 1.11 9.70
N LEU A 59 5.79 1.27 8.38
CA LEU A 59 5.01 0.38 7.53
C LEU A 59 5.75 -0.90 7.13
N LEU A 60 7.08 -0.84 7.04
CA LEU A 60 7.90 -1.94 6.58
C LEU A 60 7.93 -3.10 7.57
N ARG A 61 7.97 -4.31 7.02
CA ARG A 61 8.34 -5.50 7.78
C ARG A 61 9.83 -5.41 8.11
N ARG A 62 10.25 -5.97 9.25
CA ARG A 62 11.67 -6.01 9.63
C ARG A 62 12.49 -6.67 8.53
N GLY A 63 13.60 -6.03 8.16
CA GLY A 63 14.52 -6.51 7.13
C GLY A 63 14.11 -6.19 5.69
N MET A 64 12.97 -5.53 5.47
CA MET A 64 12.56 -5.05 4.15
C MET A 64 12.95 -3.58 3.99
N ASP A 65 13.33 -3.20 2.77
CA ASP A 65 13.77 -1.85 2.43
C ASP A 65 12.75 -1.09 1.58
N GLU A 66 11.78 -1.82 1.01
CA GLU A 66 10.79 -1.29 0.07
C GLU A 66 9.36 -1.69 0.45
N LEU A 67 8.43 -0.76 0.22
CA LEU A 67 7.00 -1.00 0.25
C LEU A 67 6.49 -0.97 -1.18
N ARG A 68 5.89 -2.08 -1.61
CA ARG A 68 5.19 -2.17 -2.88
C ARG A 68 3.69 -2.27 -2.63
N LEU A 69 2.93 -1.41 -3.30
CA LEU A 69 1.47 -1.43 -3.30
C LEU A 69 0.98 -1.31 -4.73
N GLY A 70 -0.02 -2.11 -5.07
CA GLY A 70 -0.64 -2.04 -6.38
C GLY A 70 -2.09 -2.46 -6.32
N VAL A 71 -2.85 -1.99 -7.30
CA VAL A 71 -4.26 -2.35 -7.47
C VAL A 71 -4.56 -2.44 -8.96
N THR A 72 -5.30 -3.48 -9.35
CA THR A 72 -5.96 -3.54 -10.64
C THR A 72 -7.44 -3.30 -10.41
N ILE A 73 -8.03 -2.36 -11.14
CA ILE A 73 -9.45 -2.06 -11.12
C ILE A 73 -10.02 -2.54 -12.46
N GLU A 74 -10.93 -3.50 -12.38
CA GLU A 74 -11.66 -4.02 -13.54
C GLU A 74 -13.07 -3.41 -13.55
N GLY A 75 -13.41 -2.73 -14.65
CA GLY A 75 -14.77 -2.29 -14.97
C GLY A 75 -15.25 -2.99 -16.24
N GLU A 76 -16.51 -2.76 -16.62
CA GLU A 76 -17.17 -3.47 -17.73
C GLU A 76 -16.41 -3.36 -19.07
N GLU A 77 -15.79 -2.22 -19.34
CA GLU A 77 -15.07 -1.95 -20.61
C GLU A 77 -13.62 -1.48 -20.42
N ARG A 78 -13.19 -1.29 -19.17
CA ARG A 78 -11.89 -0.67 -18.86
C ARG A 78 -11.19 -1.41 -17.75
N ARG A 79 -9.89 -1.56 -17.91
CA ARG A 79 -8.98 -2.03 -16.89
C ARG A 79 -8.00 -0.91 -16.61
N ALA A 80 -7.74 -0.65 -15.33
CA ALA A 80 -6.71 0.27 -14.89
C ALA A 80 -5.81 -0.44 -13.88
N THR A 81 -4.50 -0.29 -14.03
CA THR A 81 -3.50 -0.84 -13.12
C THR A 81 -2.68 0.29 -12.53
N TYR A 82 -2.57 0.32 -11.21
CA TYR A 82 -1.68 1.21 -10.48
C TYR A 82 -0.65 0.37 -9.72
N ASP A 83 0.63 0.72 -9.85
CA ASP A 83 1.73 0.10 -9.10
C ASP A 83 2.67 1.20 -8.60
N MET A 84 2.99 1.13 -7.31
CA MET A 84 3.88 2.06 -6.63
C MET A 84 4.89 1.30 -5.78
N VAL A 85 6.14 1.75 -5.84
CA VAL A 85 7.23 1.31 -4.97
C VAL A 85 7.77 2.50 -4.22
N VAL A 86 7.82 2.39 -2.90
CA VAL A 86 8.34 3.41 -1.98
C VAL A 86 9.53 2.83 -1.22
N ALA A 87 10.63 3.58 -1.15
CA ALA A 87 11.82 3.16 -0.42
C ALA A 87 12.51 4.34 0.28
N GLN A 88 13.49 4.01 1.12
CA GLN A 88 14.48 4.97 1.59
C GLN A 88 15.53 5.21 0.49
N SER A 89 15.68 6.46 0.08
CA SER A 89 16.73 6.91 -0.83
C SER A 89 17.63 7.89 -0.07
N GLY A 90 18.72 7.38 0.50
CA GLY A 90 19.56 8.15 1.43
C GLY A 90 18.84 8.35 2.75
N ASN A 91 18.59 9.61 3.13
CA ASN A 91 17.88 9.96 4.38
C ASN A 91 16.41 10.30 4.17
N ALA A 92 15.89 10.18 2.94
CA ALA A 92 14.53 10.56 2.60
C ALA A 92 13.71 9.36 2.14
N THR A 93 12.43 9.34 2.51
CA THR A 93 11.44 8.44 1.91
C THR A 93 11.08 8.99 0.53
N ARG A 94 11.06 8.13 -0.49
CA ARG A 94 10.71 8.52 -1.87
C ARG A 94 9.90 7.43 -2.56
N ILE A 95 9.04 7.85 -3.47
CA ILE A 95 8.46 6.98 -4.49
C ILE A 95 9.57 6.68 -5.50
N LEU A 96 10.02 5.43 -5.58
CA LEU A 96 11.04 4.97 -6.54
C LEU A 96 10.43 4.67 -7.91
N ARG A 97 9.20 4.19 -7.92
CA ARG A 97 8.46 3.83 -9.12
C ARG A 97 6.99 4.10 -8.90
N GLU A 98 6.35 4.66 -9.91
CA GLU A 98 4.91 4.83 -9.99
C GLU A 98 4.48 4.62 -11.43
N ARG A 99 3.47 3.79 -11.64
CA ARG A 99 2.92 3.46 -12.96
C ARG A 99 1.41 3.42 -12.92
N VAL A 100 0.80 3.98 -13.96
CA VAL A 100 -0.62 3.92 -14.26
C VAL A 100 -0.74 3.40 -15.68
N GLU A 101 -1.43 2.28 -15.87
CA GLU A 101 -1.66 1.61 -17.16
C GLU A 101 -3.15 1.32 -17.38
#